data_AF-A0A7K0KNX0-F1
#
_entry.id   AF-A0A7K0KNX0-F1
#
_cell.length_a   1.000
_cell.length_b   1.000
_cell.length_c   1.000
_cell.angle_alpha   90.00
_cell.angle_beta   90.00
_cell.angle_gamma   90.00
#
_symmetry.space_group_name_H-M   'P 1'
#
loop_
_entity.id
_entity.type
_entity.pdbx_description
1 polymer ?
#
loop_
_entity_poly.entity_id
_entity_poly.type
_entity_poly.pdbx_seq_one_letter_code
_entity_poly.pdbx_strand_id
1 'polypeptide(L)'
;MRIARYAGPDGIVGFGVVEGVGPDGEVEPDTTITPIAGHPFGSLEVSGPPIAFSDTRLLAPVLPSKIVAVARNYAAHAAEMGTDVPSEPMIFLKPSTSVVGPGDRIDLP
;
A
#
# COMPACT_ATOMS: atom_id res chain seq x y z
N MET A 1 -0.56 -3.14 -13.45
CA MET A 1 -1.80 -3.33 -12.66
C MET A 1 -1.56 -2.79 -11.26
N ARG A 2 -2.47 -1.97 -10.74
CA ARG A 2 -2.41 -1.45 -9.36
C ARG A 2 -3.59 -2.01 -8.58
N ILE A 3 -3.37 -2.37 -7.32
CA ILE A 3 -4.41 -2.91 -6.44
C ILE A 3 -4.46 -2.05 -5.19
N ALA A 4 -5.67 -1.69 -4.76
CA ALA A 4 -5.92 -1.00 -3.51
C ALA A 4 -6.75 -1.87 -2.60
N ARG A 5 -6.55 -1.69 -1.29
CA ARG A 5 -7.55 -2.01 -0.28
C ARG A 5 -8.23 -0.69 0.08
N TYR A 6 -9.55 -0.66 0.02
CA TYR A 6 -10.31 0.58 0.13
C TYR A 6 -11.54 0.39 1.02
N ALA A 7 -12.07 1.49 1.53
CA ALA A 7 -13.43 1.58 2.04
C ALA A 7 -14.28 2.35 1.03
N GLY A 8 -15.36 1.75 0.55
CA GLY A 8 -16.31 2.35 -0.38
C GLY A 8 -17.27 3.34 0.28
N PRO A 9 -18.06 4.07 -0.51
CA PRO A 9 -19.07 5.03 0.00
C PRO A 9 -20.19 4.36 0.79
N ASP A 10 -20.41 3.07 0.57
CA ASP A 10 -21.32 2.20 1.34
C ASP A 10 -20.71 1.70 2.66
N GLY A 11 -19.45 2.06 2.96
CA GLY A 11 -18.70 1.60 4.11
C GLY A 11 -18.12 0.19 3.98
N ILE A 12 -18.33 -0.49 2.84
CA ILE A 12 -17.79 -1.83 2.61
C ILE A 12 -16.30 -1.72 2.35
N VAL A 13 -15.53 -2.58 3.03
CA VAL A 13 -14.09 -2.70 2.83
C VAL A 13 -13.81 -3.84 1.87
N GLY A 14 -13.01 -3.57 0.85
CA GLY A 14 -12.66 -4.55 -0.16
C GLY A 14 -11.29 -4.32 -0.77
N PHE A 15 -10.93 -5.20 -1.70
CA PHE A 15 -9.84 -4.98 -2.63
C PHE A 15 -10.40 -4.56 -3.98
N GLY A 16 -9.63 -3.80 -4.74
CA GLY A 16 -10.01 -3.41 -6.10
C GLY A 16 -8.82 -3.07 -6.97
N VAL A 17 -9.02 -3.14 -8.28
CA VAL A 17 -8.02 -2.73 -9.29
C VAL A 17 -8.14 -1.22 -9.50
N VAL A 18 -7.00 -0.53 -9.47
CA VAL A 18 -6.92 0.92 -9.67
C VAL A 18 -6.51 1.26 -11.09
N GLU A 19 -7.36 1.98 -11.80
CA GLU A 19 -7.17 2.42 -13.19
C GLU A 19 -7.25 3.94 -13.27
N GLY A 20 -6.57 4.55 -14.23
CA GLY A 20 -6.54 6.02 -14.38
C GLY A 20 -5.45 6.76 -13.60
N VAL A 21 -4.53 6.07 -12.90
CA VAL A 21 -3.39 6.75 -12.26
C VAL A 21 -2.22 6.91 -13.25
N GLY A 22 -1.55 8.07 -13.27
CA GLY A 22 -0.41 8.38 -14.12
C GLY A 22 0.85 7.53 -13.84
N PRO A 23 1.92 7.69 -14.63
CA PRO A 23 3.16 6.92 -14.50
C PRO A 23 3.86 7.12 -13.15
N ASP A 24 3.76 8.33 -12.58
CA ASP A 24 4.40 8.70 -11.30
C ASP A 24 3.48 8.51 -10.08
N GLY A 25 2.32 7.88 -10.27
CA GLY A 25 1.34 7.69 -9.19
C GLY A 25 0.36 8.85 -9.03
N GLU A 26 0.35 9.80 -9.95
CA GLU A 26 -0.63 10.90 -9.99
C GLU A 26 -2.05 10.37 -10.18
N VAL A 27 -2.97 10.76 -9.30
CA VAL A 27 -4.38 10.35 -9.37
C VAL A 27 -5.10 11.32 -10.31
N GLU A 28 -5.45 10.86 -11.50
CA GLU A 28 -6.21 11.63 -12.47
C GLU A 28 -7.70 11.74 -12.05
N PRO A 29 -8.44 12.75 -12.52
CA PRO A 29 -9.85 12.93 -12.17
C PRO A 29 -10.77 11.75 -12.52
N ASP A 30 -10.40 10.95 -13.53
CA ASP A 30 -11.12 9.75 -13.97
C ASP A 30 -10.59 8.46 -13.34
N THR A 31 -9.72 8.56 -12.32
CA THR A 31 -9.23 7.41 -11.58
C THR A 31 -10.39 6.66 -10.93
N THR A 32 -10.41 5.34 -11.08
CA THR A 32 -11.43 4.47 -10.48
C THR A 32 -10.81 3.30 -9.74
N ILE A 33 -11.62 2.72 -8.84
CA ILE A 33 -11.36 1.44 -8.18
C ILE A 33 -12.45 0.47 -8.61
N THR A 34 -12.09 -0.58 -9.34
CA THR A 34 -12.99 -1.67 -9.71
C THR A 34 -12.93 -2.76 -8.64
N PRO A 35 -14.03 -3.03 -7.90
CA PRO A 35 -14.06 -4.02 -6.83
C PRO A 35 -13.72 -5.42 -7.34
N ILE A 36 -12.94 -6.18 -6.56
CA ILE A 36 -12.66 -7.61 -6.83
C ILE A 36 -13.22 -8.50 -5.73
N ALA A 37 -13.55 -9.73 -6.08
CA ALA A 37 -13.96 -10.77 -5.14
C ALA A 37 -12.73 -11.38 -4.46
N GLY A 38 -12.81 -11.57 -3.13
CA GLY A 38 -11.79 -12.30 -2.38
C GLY A 38 -10.45 -11.56 -2.26
N HIS A 39 -9.36 -12.33 -2.37
CA HIS A 39 -8.00 -11.84 -2.11
C HIS A 39 -7.25 -11.54 -3.42
N PRO A 40 -6.48 -10.44 -3.52
CA PRO A 40 -5.75 -10.04 -4.72
C PRO A 40 -4.60 -10.99 -5.17
N PHE A 41 -4.39 -12.12 -4.49
CA PHE A 41 -3.36 -13.10 -4.85
C PHE A 41 -3.95 -14.37 -5.48
N GLY A 42 -5.28 -14.45 -5.61
CA GLY A 42 -5.99 -15.52 -6.31
C GLY A 42 -6.41 -15.10 -7.72
N SER A 43 -7.51 -15.69 -8.21
CA SER A 43 -8.17 -15.21 -9.43
C SER A 43 -8.70 -13.79 -9.20
N LEU A 44 -8.48 -12.91 -10.18
CA LEU A 44 -9.03 -11.56 -10.17
C LEU A 44 -10.41 -11.59 -10.82
N GLU A 45 -11.43 -11.68 -9.97
CA GLU A 45 -12.83 -11.69 -10.38
C GLU A 45 -13.48 -10.37 -9.99
N VAL A 46 -14.02 -9.64 -10.95
CA VAL A 46 -14.71 -8.37 -10.69
C VAL A 46 -16.00 -8.64 -9.91
N SER A 47 -16.20 -7.90 -8.82
CA SER A 47 -17.34 -8.08 -7.90
C SER A 47 -18.36 -6.93 -7.94
N GLY A 48 -18.10 -5.88 -8.72
CA GLY A 48 -19.01 -4.74 -8.85
C GLY A 48 -18.57 -3.72 -9.92
N PRO A 49 -19.36 -2.66 -10.14
CA PRO A 49 -18.99 -1.59 -11.05
C PRO A 49 -17.80 -0.78 -10.52
N PRO A 50 -17.04 -0.09 -11.39
CA PRO A 50 -16.01 0.85 -10.97
C PRO A 50 -16.58 1.95 -10.07
N ILE A 51 -15.83 2.30 -9.04
CA ILE A 51 -16.14 3.38 -8.11
C ILE A 51 -15.16 4.51 -8.36
N ALA A 52 -15.63 5.77 -8.38
CA ALA A 52 -14.74 6.91 -8.48
C ALA A 52 -13.74 6.90 -7.31
N PHE A 53 -12.44 7.06 -7.60
CA PHE A 53 -11.41 6.99 -6.57
C PHE A 53 -11.61 8.05 -5.48
N SER A 54 -12.10 9.23 -5.86
CA SER A 54 -12.45 10.33 -4.96
C SER A 54 -13.51 9.98 -3.93
N ASP A 55 -14.34 8.97 -4.22
CA ASP A 55 -15.46 8.55 -3.36
C ASP A 55 -15.05 7.39 -2.44
N THR A 56 -13.76 7.04 -2.44
CA THR A 56 -13.21 5.96 -1.62
C THR A 56 -12.18 6.49 -0.63
N ARG A 57 -11.98 5.75 0.47
CA ARG A 57 -10.83 5.94 1.35
C ARG A 57 -9.85 4.80 1.18
N LEU A 58 -8.60 5.11 0.84
CA LEU A 58 -7.54 4.12 0.83
C LEU A 58 -7.23 3.62 2.24
N LEU A 59 -7.00 2.32 2.34
CA LEU A 59 -6.51 1.66 3.54
C LEU A 59 -5.08 1.17 3.30
N ALA A 60 -4.44 0.64 4.33
CA ALA A 60 -3.21 -0.12 4.13
C ALA A 60 -3.45 -1.23 3.08
N PRO A 61 -2.60 -1.34 2.04
CA PRO A 61 -2.91 -2.14 0.85
C PRO A 61 -2.89 -3.65 1.11
N VAL A 62 -2.44 -4.09 2.29
CA VAL A 62 -2.38 -5.49 2.70
C VAL A 62 -2.60 -5.60 4.20
N LEU A 63 -2.93 -6.80 4.65
CA LEU A 63 -3.01 -7.19 6.06
C LEU A 63 -1.82 -8.11 6.38
N PRO A 64 -0.63 -7.56 6.70
CA PRO A 64 0.57 -8.36 6.83
C PRO A 64 0.57 -9.17 8.13
N SER A 65 1.00 -10.43 8.07
CA SER A 65 1.30 -11.20 9.28
C SER A 65 2.62 -10.77 9.95
N LYS A 66 3.55 -10.23 9.17
CA LYS A 66 4.85 -9.69 9.61
C LYS A 66 5.35 -8.63 8.63
N ILE A 67 6.17 -7.71 9.12
CA ILE A 67 6.90 -6.73 8.31
C ILE A 67 8.38 -6.94 8.56
N VAL A 68 9.10 -7.43 7.56
CA VAL A 68 10.56 -7.56 7.57
C VAL A 68 11.13 -6.34 6.88
N ALA A 69 11.89 -5.54 7.62
CA ALA A 69 12.52 -4.32 7.11
C ALA A 69 14.02 -4.54 6.95
N VAL A 70 14.63 -3.83 5.99
CA VAL A 70 16.06 -3.88 5.69
C VAL A 70 16.68 -2.53 6.00
N ALA A 71 17.67 -2.51 6.87
CA ALA A 71 18.43 -1.32 7.19
C ALA A 71 19.60 -1.12 6.19
N ARG A 72 19.94 0.15 5.94
CA ARG A 72 21.11 0.56 5.13
C ARG A 72 21.15 -0.01 3.70
N ASN A 73 20.00 -0.10 3.04
CA ASN A 73 19.90 -0.61 1.66
C ASN A 73 20.18 0.44 0.56
N TYR A 74 20.77 1.59 0.92
CA TYR A 74 21.18 2.66 0.00
C TYR A 74 22.59 3.11 0.38
N ALA A 75 23.54 3.08 -0.58
CA ALA A 75 24.94 3.37 -0.32
C ALA A 75 25.17 4.78 0.27
N ALA A 76 24.47 5.79 -0.27
CA ALA A 76 24.55 7.16 0.24
C ALA A 76 24.05 7.27 1.69
N HIS A 77 22.99 6.54 2.05
CA HIS A 77 22.46 6.52 3.41
C HIS A 77 23.38 5.79 4.39
N ALA A 78 24.05 4.70 3.96
CA ALA A 78 25.05 4.03 4.78
C ALA A 78 26.23 4.97 5.10
N ALA A 79 26.71 5.70 4.08
CA ALA A 79 27.78 6.68 4.21
C ALA A 79 27.39 7.86 5.12
N GLU A 80 26.17 8.39 5.00
CA GLU A 80 25.62 9.44 5.88
C GLU A 80 25.66 9.03 7.36
N MET A 81 25.35 7.77 7.65
CA MET A 81 25.38 7.19 8.99
C MET A 81 26.80 6.88 9.49
N GLY A 82 27.84 7.19 8.70
CA GLY A 82 29.25 6.89 9.04
C GLY A 82 29.56 5.40 9.06
N THR A 83 28.84 4.60 8.27
CA THR A 83 28.95 3.14 8.27
C THR A 83 29.18 2.56 6.88
N ASP A 84 29.91 1.44 6.81
CA ASP A 84 30.09 0.73 5.55
C ASP A 84 28.78 0.08 5.08
N VAL A 85 28.68 -0.13 3.76
CA VAL A 85 27.60 -0.92 3.17
C VAL A 85 27.73 -2.36 3.71
N PRO A 86 26.70 -2.91 4.38
CA PRO A 86 26.76 -4.26 4.91
C PRO A 86 27.01 -5.29 3.80
N SER A 87 27.83 -6.31 4.08
CA SER A 87 28.03 -7.45 3.16
C SER A 87 26.82 -8.39 3.10
N GLU A 88 25.93 -8.32 4.10
CA GLU A 88 24.70 -9.10 4.21
C GLU A 88 23.53 -8.18 4.63
N PRO A 89 22.27 -8.50 4.23
CA PRO A 89 21.13 -7.67 4.60
C PRO A 89 20.90 -7.57 6.11
N MET A 90 20.91 -6.35 6.63
CA MET A 90 20.56 -6.11 8.03
C MET A 90 19.03 -6.07 8.20
N ILE A 91 18.47 -7.17 8.70
CA ILE A 91 17.02 -7.33 8.85
C ILE A 91 16.53 -7.00 10.26
N PHE A 92 15.34 -6.42 10.36
CA PHE A 92 14.62 -6.24 11.62
C PHE A 92 13.11 -6.33 11.40
N LEU A 93 12.33 -6.41 12.48
CA LEU A 93 10.87 -6.52 12.42
C LEU A 93 10.20 -5.22 12.81
N LYS A 94 9.14 -4.87 12.08
CA LYS A 94 8.08 -3.97 12.55
C LYS A 94 6.84 -4.80 12.86
N PRO A 95 6.13 -4.55 13.98
CA PRO A 95 4.90 -5.26 14.27
C PRO A 95 3.82 -4.89 13.24
N SER A 96 2.96 -5.84 12.89
CA SER A 96 1.82 -5.61 11.99
C SER A 96 0.85 -4.54 12.51
N THR A 97 0.82 -4.34 13.84
CA THR A 97 0.05 -3.28 14.50
C THR A 97 0.59 -1.86 14.25
N SER A 98 1.78 -1.71 13.66
CA SER A 98 2.33 -0.40 13.28
C SER A 98 1.87 0.11 11.91
N VAL A 99 1.05 -0.67 11.20
CA VAL A 99 0.60 -0.33 9.83
C VAL A 99 -0.61 0.60 9.89
N VAL A 100 -0.51 1.73 9.19
CA VAL A 100 -1.63 2.65 8.92
C VAL A 100 -1.77 2.86 7.41
N GLY A 101 -2.92 3.37 6.96
CA GLY A 101 -3.19 3.64 5.55
C GLY A 101 -2.45 4.86 5.00
N PRO A 102 -2.36 5.01 3.67
CA PRO A 102 -1.84 6.23 3.05
C PRO A 102 -2.67 7.46 3.48
N GLY A 103 -2.02 8.50 3.97
CA GLY A 103 -2.67 9.72 4.45
C GLY A 103 -3.28 9.63 5.85
N ASP A 104 -3.25 8.45 6.49
CA ASP A 104 -3.65 8.33 7.89
C ASP A 104 -2.67 9.09 8.80
N ARG A 105 -3.20 9.60 9.93
CA ARG A 105 -2.42 10.32 10.93
C ARG A 105 -1.39 9.40 11.59
N ILE A 106 -0.18 9.91 11.79
CA ILE A 106 0.83 9.29 12.66
C ILE A 106 0.58 9.77 14.08
N ASP A 107 0.21 8.84 14.97
CA ASP A 107 0.01 9.12 16.39
C ASP A 107 1.36 9.07 17.13
N LEU A 108 1.78 10.21 17.67
CA LEU A 108 2.95 10.32 18.54
C LEU A 108 2.50 10.23 20.02
N PRO A 109 3.19 9.45 20.87
CA PRO A 109 2.93 9.39 22.31
C PRO A 109 3.12 10.72 23.04
#